data_AF-A0A0G4GFE1-F1
#
_entry.id   AF-A0A0G4GFE1-F1
#
_cell.length_a   1.000
_cell.length_b   1.000
_cell.length_c   1.000
_cell.angle_alpha   90.00
_cell.angle_beta   90.00
_cell.angle_gamma   90.00
#
_symmetry.space_group_name_H-M   'P 1'
#
loop_
_entity.id
_entity.type
_entity.pdbx_description
1 polymer ?
#
loop_
_entity_poly.entity_id
_entity_poly.type
_entity_poly.pdbx_seq_one_letter_code
_entity_poly.pdbx_strand_id
1 'polypeptide(L)'
;MTTPADRVGEVCATCVVPCADGTGGICGKQNLATGGTSTTSGPLAGSNRWLVTEEYTRLRLYGEIDPREPLKRLVDEMRRFVNDWKSFEAAGEMDPFWHRKSSKTVLAVVMVVNKSGQEMFYRGMNSEISLPSGSNCAERSAISTCISNSLDVRRSDFRAIAVADPKDELNPIAPCGVCDEWLQKIQEESPGFSIVTFTTSECNEIRERCPRLFQKEMPPSEAPPHLRENWACRLCAFQYNPPRVARCQQCREPRFRFRPRNRKERIRVMGLMKSDISGVESVELERQVEAGVLPEIDSESLQRILNDLRSLKFIEKAWPPASTPRHRGPVAN
;
A
#
# COMPACT_ATOMS: atom_id res chain seq x y z
N MET A 1 12.15 66.89 -17.44
CA MET A 1 12.80 67.10 -16.13
C MET A 1 11.83 66.66 -15.05
N THR A 2 12.10 65.50 -14.43
CA THR A 2 11.87 65.11 -13.00
C THR A 2 11.77 63.58 -12.93
N THR A 3 12.86 62.95 -12.47
CA THR A 3 12.85 61.68 -11.70
C THR A 3 12.22 61.93 -10.32
N PRO A 4 11.65 60.92 -9.62
CA PRO A 4 12.40 59.96 -8.78
C PRO A 4 11.70 58.57 -8.68
N ALA A 5 12.11 57.52 -7.98
CA ALA A 5 13.28 57.12 -7.20
C ALA A 5 13.19 55.59 -7.02
N ASP A 6 14.36 54.95 -6.93
CA ASP A 6 14.57 53.60 -6.43
C ASP A 6 14.06 53.42 -4.99
N ARG A 7 13.52 52.23 -4.69
CA ARG A 7 13.58 51.65 -3.35
C ARG A 7 13.94 50.17 -3.39
N VAL A 8 15.13 49.92 -2.86
CA VAL A 8 15.67 48.65 -2.39
C VAL A 8 15.14 48.40 -0.96
N GLY A 9 14.89 47.13 -0.62
CA GLY A 9 14.51 46.64 0.72
C GLY A 9 13.31 45.69 0.61
N GLU A 10 13.23 44.51 1.20
CA GLU A 10 13.98 43.87 2.28
C GLU A 10 13.83 42.34 2.13
N VAL A 11 14.90 41.62 2.44
CA VAL A 11 14.88 40.17 2.66
C VAL A 11 14.33 39.93 4.07
N CYS A 12 13.20 39.26 4.21
CA CYS A 12 12.71 38.81 5.50
C CYS A 12 12.82 37.29 5.61
N ALA A 13 13.93 36.85 6.19
CA ALA A 13 14.08 35.53 6.76
C ALA A 13 13.62 35.61 8.22
N THR A 14 12.47 35.03 8.57
CA THR A 14 12.15 34.49 9.91
C THR A 14 10.71 33.97 9.94
N CYS A 15 10.55 32.66 10.08
CA CYS A 15 9.41 32.07 10.79
C CYS A 15 9.93 30.84 11.53
N VAL A 16 10.62 31.13 12.64
CA VAL A 16 10.64 30.27 13.82
C VAL A 16 9.30 30.48 14.50
N VAL A 17 8.43 29.47 14.51
CA VAL A 17 7.29 29.46 15.43
C VAL A 17 7.67 28.62 16.63
N PRO A 18 7.71 29.19 17.85
CA PRO A 18 7.92 28.42 19.06
C PRO A 18 6.64 27.63 19.39
N CYS A 19 6.78 26.33 19.63
CA CYS A 19 5.76 25.53 20.30
C CYS A 19 5.71 25.94 21.77
N ALA A 20 4.78 26.84 22.10
CA ALA A 20 4.31 27.03 23.46
C ALA A 20 2.88 26.49 23.52
N ASP A 21 2.75 25.32 24.15
CA ASP A 21 1.71 24.98 25.14
C ASP A 21 1.45 23.47 25.12
N GLY A 22 2.14 22.79 26.03
CA GLY A 22 2.06 21.36 26.28
C GLY A 22 0.74 20.96 26.92
N THR A 23 -0.32 20.86 26.12
CA THR A 23 -1.45 19.97 26.42
C THR A 23 -1.76 19.12 25.21
N GLY A 24 -1.36 17.85 25.29
CA GLY A 24 -1.70 16.83 24.30
C GLY A 24 -3.20 16.60 24.28
N GLY A 25 -3.88 17.21 23.33
CA GLY A 25 -5.27 16.95 22.98
C GLY A 25 -5.34 16.41 21.56
N ILE A 26 -5.81 15.17 21.43
CA ILE A 26 -6.07 14.53 20.14
C ILE A 26 -7.17 15.34 19.43
N CYS A 27 -6.84 15.99 18.31
CA CYS A 27 -7.81 16.70 17.49
C CYS A 27 -8.71 15.67 16.81
N GLY A 28 -9.91 15.50 17.37
CA GLY A 28 -10.96 14.66 16.81
C GLY A 28 -11.44 15.21 15.47
N LYS A 29 -11.39 14.37 14.43
CA LYS A 29 -11.97 14.63 13.13
C LYS A 29 -13.49 14.84 13.27
N GLN A 30 -13.96 16.05 12.98
CA GLN A 30 -15.38 16.29 12.70
C GLN A 30 -15.61 16.01 11.21
N ASN A 31 -16.30 14.91 10.91
CA ASN A 31 -16.84 14.65 9.57
C ASN A 31 -18.05 15.57 9.37
N LEU A 32 -17.95 16.54 8.45
CA LEU A 32 -19.13 17.24 7.93
C LEU A 32 -19.89 16.30 6.99
N ALA A 33 -21.04 15.81 7.45
CA ALA A 33 -22.02 15.12 6.64
C ALA A 33 -22.80 16.13 5.80
N THR A 34 -22.79 15.97 4.47
CA THR A 34 -23.66 16.70 3.55
C THR A 34 -25.08 16.13 3.57
N GLY A 35 -26.04 17.04 3.71
CA GLY A 35 -27.48 16.83 3.92
C GLY A 35 -28.15 15.71 3.12
N GLY A 36 -28.66 14.73 3.87
CA GLY A 36 -29.78 13.87 3.51
C GLY A 36 -30.90 14.09 4.52
N THR A 37 -32.13 14.23 4.04
CA THR A 37 -33.37 14.44 4.80
C THR A 37 -33.44 13.65 6.11
N SER A 38 -33.60 14.35 7.22
CA SER A 38 -33.64 13.82 8.57
C SER A 38 -34.90 13.00 8.82
N THR A 39 -34.79 11.67 8.71
CA THR A 39 -35.63 10.76 9.49
C THR A 39 -34.97 10.57 10.85
N THR A 40 -35.68 10.98 11.90
CA THR A 40 -35.34 10.83 13.32
C THR A 40 -34.93 9.39 13.67
N SER A 41 -33.63 9.09 13.69
CA SER A 41 -33.10 7.86 14.27
C SER A 41 -32.73 8.12 15.73
N GLY A 42 -33.49 7.55 16.65
CA GLY A 42 -33.12 7.48 18.07
C GLY A 42 -31.77 6.78 18.29
N PRO A 43 -31.24 6.79 19.53
CA PRO A 43 -29.94 6.23 19.83
C PRO A 43 -29.94 4.73 19.50
N LEU A 44 -29.13 4.34 18.52
CA LEU A 44 -28.95 2.95 18.08
C LEU A 44 -28.14 2.18 19.12
N ALA A 45 -28.78 1.86 20.24
CA ALA A 45 -28.22 1.00 21.27
C ALA A 45 -28.17 -0.46 20.77
N GLY A 46 -26.97 -0.97 20.49
CA GLY A 46 -26.64 -2.37 20.83
C GLY A 46 -26.75 -3.46 19.75
N SER A 47 -26.79 -3.18 18.44
CA SER A 47 -26.65 -4.26 17.44
C SER A 47 -25.30 -4.20 16.71
N ASN A 48 -24.58 -5.33 16.70
CA ASN A 48 -23.39 -5.50 15.87
C ASN A 48 -23.73 -5.16 14.41
N ARG A 49 -22.96 -4.30 13.76
CA ARG A 49 -23.15 -3.94 12.34
C ARG A 49 -21.99 -4.44 11.52
N TRP A 50 -22.28 -4.86 10.30
CA TRP A 50 -21.26 -5.24 9.34
C TRP A 50 -21.15 -4.15 8.28
N LEU A 51 -19.92 -3.71 8.02
CA LEU A 51 -19.62 -2.84 6.88
C LEU A 51 -19.00 -3.71 5.80
N VAL A 52 -19.65 -3.78 4.64
CA VAL A 52 -19.10 -4.43 3.44
C VAL A 52 -18.62 -3.34 2.52
N THR A 53 -17.37 -3.45 2.08
CA THR A 53 -16.82 -2.61 1.02
C THR A 53 -16.69 -3.47 -0.23
N GLU A 54 -17.43 -3.12 -1.27
CA GLU A 54 -17.33 -3.77 -2.58
C GLU A 54 -16.50 -2.90 -3.52
N GLU A 55 -15.63 -3.56 -4.29
CA GLU A 55 -14.77 -2.92 -5.26
C GLU A 55 -15.00 -3.54 -6.63
N TYR A 56 -15.18 -2.69 -7.64
CA TYR A 56 -15.40 -3.10 -9.02
C TYR A 56 -14.23 -2.62 -9.88
N THR A 57 -13.71 -3.53 -10.70
CA THR A 57 -12.71 -3.23 -11.73
C THR A 57 -13.28 -3.58 -13.09
N ARG A 58 -13.34 -2.59 -13.98
CA ARG A 58 -13.74 -2.76 -15.37
C ARG A 58 -12.52 -3.11 -16.22
N LEU A 59 -12.61 -4.18 -17.00
CA LEU A 59 -11.60 -4.60 -17.97
C LEU A 59 -12.00 -4.09 -19.35
N ARG A 60 -11.06 -3.49 -20.10
CA ARG A 60 -11.30 -2.97 -21.45
C ARG A 60 -10.09 -3.17 -22.34
N LEU A 61 -10.32 -3.29 -23.64
CA LEU A 61 -9.28 -3.18 -24.65
C LEU A 61 -9.19 -1.75 -25.17
N TYR A 62 -7.97 -1.24 -25.34
CA TYR A 62 -7.71 0.11 -25.85
C TYR A 62 -8.40 0.38 -27.19
N GLY A 63 -8.42 -0.61 -28.10
CA GLY A 63 -9.06 -0.51 -29.40
C GLY A 63 -10.58 -0.37 -29.35
N GLU A 64 -11.21 -0.72 -28.22
CA GLU A 64 -12.66 -0.70 -28.03
C GLU A 64 -13.16 0.53 -27.27
N ILE A 65 -12.25 1.39 -26.78
CA ILE A 65 -12.62 2.64 -26.12
C ILE A 65 -13.07 3.65 -27.17
N ASP A 66 -14.25 4.24 -27.00
CA ASP A 66 -14.74 5.29 -27.91
C ASP A 66 -13.75 6.47 -27.90
N PRO A 67 -13.28 6.93 -29.07
CA PRO A 67 -12.31 8.03 -29.16
C PRO A 67 -12.73 9.32 -28.46
N ARG A 68 -14.04 9.52 -28.23
CA ARG A 68 -14.57 10.70 -27.54
C ARG A 68 -14.44 10.59 -26.02
N GLU A 69 -14.30 9.38 -25.47
CA GLU A 69 -14.17 9.18 -24.03
C GLU A 69 -12.87 9.83 -23.49
N PRO A 70 -12.94 10.59 -22.38
CA PRO A 70 -11.76 11.15 -21.72
C PRO A 70 -10.70 10.10 -21.37
N LEU A 71 -11.15 8.88 -21.01
CA LEU A 71 -10.25 7.77 -20.71
C LEU A 71 -9.31 7.46 -21.88
N LYS A 72 -9.78 7.56 -23.13
CA LYS A 72 -8.94 7.32 -24.31
C LYS A 72 -7.72 8.25 -24.32
N ARG A 73 -7.95 9.55 -24.08
CA ARG A 73 -6.92 10.59 -24.09
C ARG A 73 -5.94 10.42 -22.92
N LEU A 74 -6.42 10.01 -21.75
CA LEU A 74 -5.55 9.64 -20.64
C LEU A 74 -4.63 8.46 -21.00
N VAL A 75 -5.16 7.41 -21.62
CA VAL A 75 -4.36 6.25 -22.03
C VAL A 75 -3.37 6.62 -23.14
N ASP A 76 -3.77 7.47 -24.10
CA ASP A 76 -2.87 7.99 -25.13
C ASP A 76 -1.70 8.76 -24.49
N GLU A 77 -1.97 9.59 -23.48
CA GLU A 77 -0.93 10.32 -22.77
C GLU A 77 -0.01 9.39 -21.96
N MET A 78 -0.55 8.34 -21.35
CA MET A 78 0.24 7.31 -20.68
C MET A 78 1.17 6.60 -21.67
N ARG A 79 0.67 6.21 -22.85
CA ARG A 79 1.48 5.57 -23.91
C ARG A 79 2.61 6.47 -24.39
N ARG A 80 2.33 7.76 -24.60
CA ARG A 80 3.38 8.74 -24.93
C ARG A 80 4.44 8.80 -23.83
N PHE A 81 4.02 8.87 -22.57
CA PHE A 81 4.97 8.96 -21.47
C PHE A 81 5.84 7.70 -21.33
N VAL A 82 5.25 6.51 -21.51
CA VAL A 82 6.01 5.24 -21.57
C VAL A 82 7.01 5.25 -22.73
N ASN A 83 6.62 5.70 -23.91
CA ASN A 83 7.49 5.74 -25.08
C ASN A 83 8.64 6.75 -24.91
N ASP A 84 8.35 7.93 -24.35
CA ASP A 84 9.36 8.93 -24.02
C ASP A 84 10.39 8.32 -23.05
N TRP A 85 9.90 7.67 -21.98
CA TRP A 85 10.76 7.01 -21.00
C TRP A 85 11.62 5.90 -21.64
N LYS A 86 11.04 5.04 -22.47
CA LYS A 86 11.77 3.97 -23.19
C LYS A 86 12.87 4.55 -24.08
N SER A 87 12.62 5.71 -24.68
CA SER A 87 13.60 6.41 -25.52
C SER A 87 14.78 6.93 -24.69
N PHE A 88 14.53 7.54 -23.53
CA PHE A 88 15.60 7.99 -22.62
C PHE A 88 16.39 6.83 -22.01
N GLU A 89 15.72 5.72 -21.67
CA GLU A 89 16.40 4.52 -21.20
C GLU A 89 17.32 3.93 -22.27
N ALA A 90 16.83 3.78 -23.51
CA ALA A 90 17.62 3.25 -24.62
C ALA A 90 18.84 4.14 -24.94
N ALA A 91 18.71 5.45 -24.77
CA ALA A 91 19.81 6.40 -24.93
C ALA A 91 20.80 6.41 -23.75
N GLY A 92 20.46 5.75 -22.62
CA GLY A 92 21.28 5.79 -21.40
C GLY A 92 21.30 7.16 -20.72
N GLU A 93 20.30 8.01 -21.00
CA GLU A 93 20.21 9.40 -20.51
C GLU A 93 19.53 9.50 -19.14
N MET A 94 19.05 8.37 -18.60
CA MET A 94 18.43 8.33 -17.28
C MET A 94 19.47 8.32 -16.16
N ASP A 95 19.37 9.26 -15.22
CA ASP A 95 20.19 9.24 -14.01
C ASP A 95 19.74 8.11 -13.06
N PRO A 96 20.61 7.11 -12.78
CA PRO A 96 20.27 5.98 -11.91
C PRO A 96 20.04 6.41 -10.45
N PHE A 97 20.47 7.61 -10.05
CA PHE A 97 20.28 8.13 -8.70
C PHE A 97 18.80 8.13 -8.28
N TRP A 98 17.89 8.47 -9.19
CA TRP A 98 16.46 8.60 -8.87
C TRP A 98 15.78 7.27 -8.54
N HIS A 99 16.37 6.12 -8.92
CA HIS A 99 15.81 4.79 -8.69
C HIS A 99 16.82 3.86 -7.99
N ARG A 100 17.73 4.43 -7.19
CA ARG A 100 18.90 3.73 -6.65
C ARG A 100 18.64 2.60 -5.65
N LYS A 101 17.43 2.47 -5.09
CA LYS A 101 17.13 1.46 -4.05
C LYS A 101 16.59 0.18 -4.67
N SER A 102 15.61 0.28 -5.56
CA SER A 102 14.96 -0.88 -6.18
C SER A 102 15.34 -1.05 -7.65
N SER A 103 15.86 0.00 -8.30
CA SER A 103 16.04 0.10 -9.75
C SER A 103 14.74 -0.06 -10.55
N LYS A 104 13.58 0.08 -9.88
CA LYS A 104 12.25 -0.01 -10.50
C LYS A 104 11.73 1.39 -10.78
N THR A 105 11.27 1.58 -12.02
CA THR A 105 10.59 2.81 -12.43
C THR A 105 9.11 2.55 -12.58
N VAL A 106 8.31 3.50 -12.11
CA VAL A 106 6.86 3.53 -12.20
C VAL A 106 6.50 4.91 -12.70
N LEU A 107 5.59 4.94 -13.66
CA LEU A 107 5.09 6.15 -14.29
C LEU A 107 3.61 6.32 -13.95
N ALA A 108 3.19 7.57 -13.76
CA ALA A 108 1.80 7.91 -13.59
C ALA A 108 1.42 9.16 -14.38
N VAL A 109 0.17 9.20 -14.84
CA VAL A 109 -0.45 10.37 -15.47
C VAL A 109 -1.77 10.66 -14.77
N VAL A 110 -1.94 11.85 -14.22
CA VAL A 110 -3.21 12.28 -13.63
C VAL A 110 -3.95 13.20 -14.59
N MET A 111 -5.24 12.95 -14.77
CA MET A 111 -6.16 13.75 -15.57
C MET A 111 -7.03 14.61 -14.67
N VAL A 112 -7.05 15.91 -14.95
CA VAL A 112 -7.94 16.89 -14.30
C VAL A 112 -8.71 17.67 -15.37
N VAL A 113 -9.87 18.20 -15.02
CA VAL A 113 -10.65 19.09 -15.88
C VAL A 113 -10.68 20.46 -15.25
N ASN A 114 -10.11 21.45 -15.94
CA ASN A 114 -10.08 22.82 -15.43
C ASN A 114 -11.46 23.50 -15.48
N LYS A 115 -11.56 24.73 -14.98
CA LYS A 115 -12.81 25.51 -14.97
C LYS A 115 -13.41 25.78 -16.34
N SER A 116 -12.60 25.78 -17.41
CA SER A 116 -13.07 25.92 -18.79
C SER A 116 -13.61 24.61 -19.39
N GLY A 117 -13.58 23.51 -18.63
CA GLY A 117 -13.96 22.19 -19.11
C GLY A 117 -12.86 21.49 -19.91
N GLN A 118 -11.66 22.04 -19.97
CA GLN A 118 -10.54 21.47 -20.70
C GLN A 118 -9.81 20.44 -19.83
N GLU A 119 -9.52 19.29 -20.44
CA GLU A 119 -8.71 18.24 -19.84
C GLU A 119 -7.22 18.61 -19.84
N MET A 120 -6.58 18.41 -18.70
CA MET A 120 -5.15 18.61 -18.50
C MET A 120 -4.55 17.34 -17.92
N PHE A 121 -3.32 17.02 -18.35
CA PHE A 121 -2.63 15.81 -17.98
C PHE A 121 -1.29 16.15 -17.33
N TYR A 122 -1.01 15.56 -16.18
CA TYR A 122 0.24 15.78 -15.45
C TYR A 122 0.96 14.46 -15.22
N ARG A 123 2.23 14.41 -15.63
CA ARG A 123 3.09 13.23 -15.52
C ARG A 123 3.82 13.21 -14.19
N GLY A 124 4.10 12.02 -13.69
CA GLY A 124 4.90 11.78 -12.51
C GLY A 124 5.65 10.46 -12.60
N MET A 125 6.87 10.44 -12.07
CA MET A 125 7.72 9.27 -11.95
C MET A 125 8.05 9.06 -10.46
N ASN A 126 8.20 7.81 -10.02
CA ASN A 126 8.66 7.56 -8.65
C ASN A 126 10.11 8.05 -8.48
N SER A 127 10.47 8.39 -7.25
CA SER A 127 11.84 8.78 -6.89
C SER A 127 12.23 8.20 -5.54
N GLU A 128 13.43 7.65 -5.46
CA GLU A 128 13.92 6.86 -4.33
C GLU A 128 15.01 7.57 -3.54
N ILE A 129 14.70 8.76 -3.07
CA ILE A 129 15.65 9.55 -2.28
C ILE A 129 15.72 8.95 -0.86
N SER A 130 16.93 8.79 -0.32
CA SER A 130 17.14 8.37 1.07
C SER A 130 16.93 9.52 2.05
N LEU A 131 15.71 10.05 2.09
CA LEU A 131 15.30 11.08 3.06
C LEU A 131 14.47 10.45 4.19
N PRO A 132 14.43 11.08 5.39
CA PRO A 132 13.53 10.67 6.47
C PRO A 132 12.05 10.64 6.04
N SER A 133 11.67 11.51 5.09
CA SER A 133 10.35 11.56 4.47
C SER A 133 10.06 10.40 3.50
N GLY A 134 11.07 9.58 3.17
CA GLY A 134 10.95 8.41 2.31
C GLY A 134 10.96 8.72 0.81
N SER A 135 10.82 7.65 0.03
CA SER A 135 10.68 7.68 -1.43
C SER A 135 9.30 8.23 -1.84
N ASN A 136 9.20 8.87 -3.00
CA ASN A 136 7.94 9.34 -3.57
C ASN A 136 7.44 8.38 -4.65
N CYS A 137 6.14 8.06 -4.61
CA CYS A 137 5.52 7.18 -5.61
C CYS A 137 5.11 7.99 -6.83
N ALA A 138 4.98 7.35 -7.99
CA ALA A 138 4.67 8.01 -9.26
C ALA A 138 3.35 8.80 -9.20
N GLU A 139 2.33 8.24 -8.54
CA GLU A 139 1.03 8.85 -8.36
C GLU A 139 1.12 10.15 -7.57
N ARG A 140 1.87 10.11 -6.47
CA ARG A 140 2.11 11.29 -5.63
C ARG A 140 2.89 12.35 -6.39
N SER A 141 3.90 11.95 -7.17
CA SER A 141 4.63 12.86 -8.06
C SER A 141 3.70 13.54 -9.07
N ALA A 142 2.84 12.77 -9.76
CA ALA A 142 1.90 13.31 -10.75
C ALA A 142 0.90 14.30 -10.12
N ILE A 143 0.33 13.95 -8.97
CA ILE A 143 -0.56 14.84 -8.21
C ILE A 143 0.18 16.10 -7.75
N SER A 144 1.42 15.96 -7.26
CA SER A 144 2.25 17.09 -6.81
C SER A 144 2.59 18.03 -7.98
N THR A 145 2.90 17.48 -9.14
CA THR A 145 3.11 18.24 -10.38
C THR A 145 1.84 19.00 -10.76
N CYS A 146 0.67 18.36 -10.71
CA CYS A 146 -0.62 18.99 -11.00
C CYS A 146 -0.88 20.20 -10.08
N ILE A 147 -0.84 20.01 -8.76
CA ILE A 147 -1.14 21.10 -7.80
C ILE A 147 -0.11 22.22 -7.84
N SER A 148 1.14 21.93 -8.22
CA SER A 148 2.19 22.95 -8.35
C SER A 148 2.04 23.79 -9.63
N ASN A 149 1.46 23.22 -10.69
CA ASN A 149 1.25 23.90 -11.97
C ASN A 149 -0.16 24.49 -12.13
N SER A 150 -1.09 24.15 -11.24
CA SER A 150 -2.47 24.65 -11.25
C SER A 150 -2.93 24.95 -9.83
N LEU A 151 -2.67 26.18 -9.37
CA LEU A 151 -2.99 26.61 -8.01
C LEU A 151 -4.50 26.66 -7.72
N ASP A 152 -5.34 26.61 -8.74
CA ASP A 152 -6.79 26.66 -8.60
C ASP A 152 -7.48 25.30 -8.75
N VAL A 153 -6.71 24.22 -8.93
CA VAL A 153 -7.23 22.85 -9.02
C VAL A 153 -7.85 22.42 -7.69
N ARG A 154 -9.07 21.90 -7.75
CA ARG A 154 -9.80 21.35 -6.60
C ARG A 154 -9.82 19.83 -6.69
N ARG A 155 -10.07 19.15 -5.56
CA ARG A 155 -10.25 17.68 -5.55
C ARG A 155 -11.36 17.21 -6.50
N SER A 156 -12.44 18.00 -6.65
CA SER A 156 -13.54 17.75 -7.58
C SER A 156 -13.15 17.75 -9.06
N ASP A 157 -11.99 18.35 -9.39
CA ASP A 157 -11.55 18.54 -10.76
C ASP A 157 -10.78 17.31 -11.28
N PHE A 158 -10.30 16.45 -10.37
CA PHE A 158 -9.62 15.20 -10.70
C PHE A 158 -10.59 14.19 -11.31
N ARG A 159 -10.20 13.53 -12.41
CA ARG A 159 -11.05 12.59 -13.13
C ARG A 159 -10.51 11.18 -13.18
N ALA A 160 -9.21 11.00 -13.34
CA ALA A 160 -8.60 9.68 -13.30
C ALA A 160 -7.09 9.77 -13.12
N ILE A 161 -6.46 8.67 -12.75
CA ILE A 161 -5.01 8.51 -12.77
C ILE A 161 -4.64 7.19 -13.44
N ALA A 162 -3.72 7.23 -14.40
CA ALA A 162 -3.13 6.07 -15.03
C ALA A 162 -1.78 5.75 -14.40
N VAL A 163 -1.47 4.48 -14.17
CA VAL A 163 -0.19 4.02 -13.59
C VAL A 163 0.33 2.81 -14.37
N ALA A 164 1.61 2.83 -14.74
CA ALA A 164 2.27 1.70 -15.39
C ALA A 164 3.73 1.56 -14.95
N ASP A 165 4.20 0.32 -14.94
CA ASP A 165 5.62 -0.01 -15.01
C ASP A 165 6.04 -0.11 -16.49
N PRO A 166 6.94 0.75 -16.98
CA PRO A 166 7.35 0.72 -18.39
C PRO A 166 8.21 -0.51 -18.75
N LYS A 167 8.70 -1.29 -17.77
CA LYS A 167 9.48 -2.52 -17.97
C LYS A 167 8.68 -3.81 -17.91
N ASP A 168 7.37 -3.73 -17.62
CA ASP A 168 6.49 -4.90 -17.52
C ASP A 168 6.87 -5.93 -16.45
N GLU A 169 7.53 -5.50 -15.37
CA GLU A 169 7.91 -6.37 -14.26
C GLU A 169 6.85 -6.40 -13.14
N LEU A 170 6.10 -5.30 -12.99
CA LEU A 170 5.12 -5.09 -11.93
C LEU A 170 3.68 -4.92 -12.45
N ASN A 171 3.49 -4.90 -13.76
CA ASN A 171 2.17 -4.69 -14.37
C ASN A 171 1.26 -5.93 -14.17
N PRO A 172 -0.05 -5.74 -13.87
CA PRO A 172 -0.69 -4.48 -13.50
C PRO A 172 -0.31 -4.03 -12.09
N ILE A 173 0.26 -2.82 -12.00
CA ILE A 173 0.73 -2.28 -10.73
C ILE A 173 -0.41 -1.57 -9.98
N ALA A 174 -0.79 -2.11 -8.82
CA ALA A 174 -1.76 -1.46 -7.95
C ALA A 174 -1.11 -0.32 -7.15
N PRO A 175 -1.84 0.77 -6.85
CA PRO A 175 -1.35 1.80 -5.94
C PRO A 175 -0.93 1.19 -4.59
N CYS A 176 0.18 1.67 -4.05
CA CYS A 176 0.59 1.26 -2.70
C CYS A 176 -0.39 1.82 -1.65
N GLY A 177 -0.35 1.31 -0.41
CA GLY A 177 -1.28 1.76 0.65
C GLY A 177 -1.26 3.27 0.91
N VAL A 178 -0.11 3.94 0.76
CA VAL A 178 -0.02 5.41 0.92
C VAL A 178 -0.70 6.13 -0.24
N CYS A 179 -0.48 5.67 -1.48
CA CYS A 179 -1.13 6.24 -2.65
C CYS A 179 -2.64 5.98 -2.61
N ASP A 180 -3.07 4.78 -2.22
CA ASP A 180 -4.48 4.43 -2.13
C ASP A 180 -5.24 5.36 -1.17
N GLU A 181 -4.66 5.68 -0.01
CA GLU A 181 -5.22 6.66 0.93
C GLU A 181 -5.34 8.08 0.33
N TRP A 182 -4.37 8.50 -0.50
CA TRP A 182 -4.45 9.78 -1.21
C TRP A 182 -5.58 9.79 -2.24
N LEU A 183 -5.67 8.72 -3.04
CA LEU A 183 -6.65 8.60 -4.11
C LEU A 183 -8.07 8.50 -3.54
N GLN A 184 -8.26 7.78 -2.42
CA GLN A 184 -9.54 7.75 -1.70
C GLN A 184 -9.99 9.13 -1.23
N LYS A 185 -9.07 9.99 -0.75
CA LYS A 185 -9.40 11.37 -0.35
C LYS A 185 -9.77 12.26 -1.53
N ILE A 186 -9.21 12.02 -2.71
CA ILE A 186 -9.63 12.72 -3.93
C ILE A 186 -11.06 12.30 -4.29
N GLN A 187 -11.36 11.01 -4.21
CA GLN A 187 -12.68 10.46 -4.52
C GLN A 187 -13.80 10.97 -3.61
N GLU A 188 -13.50 11.37 -2.38
CA GLU A 188 -14.48 12.01 -1.49
C GLU A 188 -15.15 13.25 -2.12
N GLU A 189 -14.45 13.99 -2.99
CA GLU A 189 -15.02 15.14 -3.73
C GLU A 189 -15.17 14.88 -5.24
N SER A 190 -14.58 13.79 -5.74
CA SER A 190 -14.73 13.36 -7.12
C SER A 190 -15.15 11.89 -7.19
N PRO A 191 -16.45 11.58 -6.98
CA PRO A 191 -16.92 10.19 -6.92
C PRO A 191 -16.70 9.41 -8.22
N GLY A 192 -16.57 10.10 -9.36
CA GLY A 192 -16.25 9.51 -10.66
C GLY A 192 -14.76 9.28 -10.90
N PHE A 193 -13.88 9.61 -9.95
CA PHE A 193 -12.44 9.43 -10.12
C PHE A 193 -12.08 7.95 -10.20
N SER A 194 -11.41 7.56 -11.29
CA SER A 194 -10.97 6.17 -11.52
C SER A 194 -9.45 6.02 -11.53
N ILE A 195 -8.99 4.83 -11.14
CA ILE A 195 -7.58 4.43 -11.17
C ILE A 195 -7.43 3.45 -12.32
N VAL A 196 -6.52 3.76 -13.23
CA VAL A 196 -6.31 3.02 -14.47
C VAL A 196 -4.94 2.35 -14.40
N THR A 197 -4.91 1.03 -14.53
CA THR A 197 -3.67 0.25 -14.59
C THR A 197 -3.68 -0.62 -15.84
N PHE A 198 -2.54 -1.16 -16.22
CA PHE A 198 -2.37 -1.87 -17.49
C PHE A 198 -1.76 -3.24 -17.28
N THR A 199 -2.16 -4.23 -18.08
CA THR A 199 -1.50 -5.55 -18.06
C THR A 199 -0.07 -5.44 -18.63
N THR A 200 0.17 -4.52 -19.57
CA THR A 200 1.48 -4.29 -20.20
C THR A 200 1.75 -2.81 -20.46
N SER A 201 3.02 -2.46 -20.70
CA SER A 201 3.53 -1.12 -20.99
C SER A 201 2.99 -0.57 -22.31
N GLU A 202 2.52 -1.45 -23.20
CA GLU A 202 1.82 -1.09 -24.43
C GLU A 202 0.43 -0.51 -24.17
N CYS A 203 -0.10 -0.62 -22.95
CA CYS A 203 -1.40 -0.07 -22.53
C CYS A 203 -2.61 -0.56 -23.35
N ASN A 204 -2.54 -1.77 -23.92
CA ASN A 204 -3.62 -2.34 -24.73
C ASN A 204 -4.76 -2.94 -23.89
N GLU A 205 -4.42 -3.57 -22.76
CA GLU A 205 -5.38 -4.09 -21.79
C GLU A 205 -5.45 -3.19 -20.57
N ILE A 206 -6.64 -2.67 -20.29
CA ILE A 206 -6.88 -1.60 -19.33
C ILE A 206 -7.74 -2.12 -18.19
N ARG A 207 -7.28 -1.85 -16.96
CA ARG A 207 -7.99 -2.14 -15.72
C ARG A 207 -8.39 -0.81 -15.09
N GLU A 208 -9.66 -0.49 -15.16
CA GLU A 208 -10.23 0.72 -14.57
C GLU A 208 -10.91 0.36 -13.25
N ARG A 209 -10.25 0.72 -12.16
CA ARG A 209 -10.72 0.52 -10.79
C ARG A 209 -11.36 1.80 -10.29
N CYS A 210 -12.55 1.71 -9.72
CA CYS A 210 -13.17 2.82 -9.01
C CYS A 210 -13.20 2.49 -7.51
N PRO A 211 -12.18 2.91 -6.74
CA PRO A 211 -12.19 2.70 -5.29
C PRO A 211 -13.40 3.40 -4.65
N ARG A 212 -13.96 2.81 -3.60
CA ARG A 212 -15.16 3.29 -2.88
C ARG A 212 -16.40 3.55 -3.72
N LEU A 213 -16.94 2.50 -4.33
CA LEU A 213 -18.26 2.63 -4.92
C LEU A 213 -19.40 2.30 -3.94
N PHE A 214 -19.26 1.34 -3.02
CA PHE A 214 -20.37 1.00 -2.12
C PHE A 214 -19.88 0.50 -0.77
N GLN A 215 -20.05 1.33 0.28
CA GLN A 215 -20.12 0.83 1.65
C GLN A 215 -21.58 0.60 1.99
N LYS A 216 -21.97 -0.67 2.09
CA LYS A 216 -23.31 -1.06 2.51
C LYS A 216 -23.25 -1.57 3.94
N GLU A 217 -24.13 -1.04 4.79
CA GLU A 217 -24.44 -1.69 6.06
C GLU A 217 -25.15 -3.01 5.76
N MET A 218 -24.52 -4.10 6.17
CA MET A 218 -25.08 -5.43 6.05
C MET A 218 -25.76 -5.80 7.38
N PRO A 219 -27.05 -6.17 7.35
CA PRO A 219 -27.75 -6.54 8.57
C PRO A 219 -27.09 -7.79 9.18
N PRO A 220 -27.18 -7.98 10.51
CA PRO A 220 -26.61 -9.15 11.18
C PRO A 220 -27.03 -10.50 10.57
N SER A 221 -28.26 -10.57 10.02
CA SER A 221 -28.82 -11.74 9.34
C SER A 221 -28.11 -12.12 8.05
N GLU A 222 -27.47 -11.17 7.38
CA GLU A 222 -26.74 -11.36 6.12
C GLU A 222 -25.24 -11.61 6.31
N ALA A 223 -24.73 -11.56 7.54
CA ALA A 223 -23.33 -11.81 7.85
C ALA A 223 -22.81 -13.09 7.17
N PRO A 224 -21.60 -13.14 6.61
CA PRO A 224 -21.09 -14.35 5.98
C PRO A 224 -21.14 -15.54 6.95
N PRO A 225 -21.62 -16.74 6.55
CA PRO A 225 -21.77 -17.87 7.47
C PRO A 225 -20.49 -18.23 8.22
N HIS A 226 -19.33 -18.02 7.58
CA HIS A 226 -18.02 -18.24 8.18
C HIS A 226 -17.59 -17.15 9.19
N LEU A 227 -18.40 -16.13 9.44
CA LEU A 227 -18.15 -15.07 10.43
C LEU A 227 -19.20 -15.04 11.55
N ARG A 228 -20.43 -15.54 11.33
CA ARG A 228 -21.55 -15.49 12.29
C ARG A 228 -21.24 -16.04 13.69
N GLU A 229 -20.39 -17.06 13.79
CA GLU A 229 -20.10 -17.76 15.06
C GLU A 229 -18.61 -17.70 15.46
N ASN A 230 -17.79 -16.95 14.70
CA ASN A 230 -16.33 -16.99 14.80
C ASN A 230 -15.73 -15.81 15.57
N TRP A 231 -16.54 -15.05 16.32
CA TRP A 231 -16.08 -13.95 17.20
C TRP A 231 -16.25 -14.31 18.68
N ALA A 232 -17.39 -14.93 19.02
CA ALA A 232 -17.63 -15.48 20.35
C ALA A 232 -16.84 -16.79 20.57
N CYS A 233 -16.34 -17.00 21.79
CA CYS A 233 -15.93 -18.33 22.21
C CYS A 233 -17.17 -19.20 22.43
N ARG A 234 -17.19 -20.41 21.87
CA ARG A 234 -18.32 -21.34 22.07
C ARG A 234 -18.45 -21.86 23.51
N LEU A 235 -17.39 -21.73 24.31
CA LEU A 235 -17.36 -22.22 25.69
C LEU A 235 -17.60 -21.11 26.72
N CYS A 236 -16.93 -19.97 26.60
CA CYS A 236 -17.08 -18.87 27.56
C CYS A 236 -17.82 -17.64 27.02
N ALA A 237 -18.37 -17.71 25.80
CA ALA A 237 -19.07 -16.62 25.11
C ALA A 237 -18.26 -15.32 24.87
N PHE A 238 -16.97 -15.28 25.20
CA PHE A 238 -16.11 -14.09 25.02
C PHE A 238 -16.10 -13.61 23.55
N GLN A 239 -16.57 -12.38 23.30
CA GLN A 239 -16.85 -11.85 21.96
C GLN A 239 -15.66 -11.18 21.26
N TYR A 240 -14.59 -10.85 22.00
CA TYR A 240 -13.46 -10.05 21.49
C TYR A 240 -12.27 -10.90 21.02
N ASN A 241 -12.51 -12.13 20.57
CA ASN A 241 -11.42 -12.91 20.00
C ASN A 241 -11.13 -12.41 18.56
N PRO A 242 -9.88 -12.07 18.21
CA PRO A 242 -9.55 -11.73 16.83
C PRO A 242 -9.92 -12.87 15.86
N PRO A 243 -10.33 -12.60 14.62
CA PRO A 243 -10.78 -13.63 13.67
C PRO A 243 -9.79 -14.79 13.48
N ARG A 244 -8.49 -14.53 13.65
CA ARG A 244 -7.40 -15.50 13.42
C ARG A 244 -6.89 -16.21 14.67
N VAL A 245 -7.39 -15.95 15.89
CA VAL A 245 -6.85 -16.65 17.08
C VAL A 245 -7.37 -18.09 17.18
N ALA A 246 -6.45 -19.05 17.27
CA ALA A 246 -6.79 -20.48 17.35
C ALA A 246 -7.43 -20.87 18.70
N ARG A 247 -7.12 -20.11 19.76
CA ARG A 247 -7.60 -20.31 21.13
C ARG A 247 -8.31 -19.06 21.62
N CYS A 248 -9.29 -19.24 22.51
CA CYS A 248 -9.96 -18.10 23.13
C CYS A 248 -8.98 -17.33 24.00
N GLN A 249 -8.98 -16.00 23.91
CA GLN A 249 -8.12 -15.16 24.74
C GLN A 249 -8.50 -15.22 26.22
N GLN A 250 -9.79 -15.43 26.53
CA GLN A 250 -10.29 -15.54 27.90
C GLN A 250 -10.07 -16.93 28.50
N CYS A 251 -10.64 -17.99 27.90
CA CYS A 251 -10.62 -19.33 28.49
C CYS A 251 -9.57 -20.29 27.89
N ARG A 252 -8.78 -19.84 26.91
CA ARG A 252 -7.71 -20.62 26.22
C ARG A 252 -8.17 -21.87 25.47
N GLU A 253 -9.45 -22.16 25.47
CA GLU A 253 -10.02 -23.28 24.73
C GLU A 253 -9.86 -23.12 23.22
N PRO A 254 -9.60 -24.21 22.47
CA PRO A 254 -9.54 -24.19 21.02
C PRO A 254 -10.87 -23.69 20.44
N ARG A 255 -10.83 -22.58 19.70
CA ARG A 255 -12.03 -21.98 19.11
C ARG A 255 -12.54 -22.75 17.90
N PHE A 256 -11.62 -23.45 17.23
CA PHE A 256 -11.90 -24.22 16.03
C PHE A 256 -11.60 -25.69 16.27
N ARG A 257 -12.64 -26.55 16.22
CA ARG A 257 -12.46 -28.00 16.04
C ARG A 257 -12.50 -28.30 14.55
N PHE A 258 -11.35 -28.24 13.89
CA PHE A 258 -11.27 -28.62 12.49
C PHE A 258 -11.28 -30.15 12.35
N ARG A 259 -12.13 -30.68 11.46
CA ARG A 259 -11.99 -32.09 11.04
C ARG A 259 -10.63 -32.26 10.34
N PRO A 260 -9.88 -33.35 10.57
CA PRO A 260 -8.51 -33.52 10.06
C PRO A 260 -8.36 -33.21 8.56
N ARG A 261 -9.31 -33.67 7.74
CA ARG A 261 -9.31 -33.46 6.28
C ARG A 261 -9.37 -32.01 5.80
N ASN A 262 -9.87 -31.08 6.61
CA ASN A 262 -10.05 -29.66 6.22
C ASN A 262 -8.95 -28.74 6.77
N ARG A 263 -7.92 -29.30 7.40
CA ARG A 263 -6.87 -28.52 8.10
C ARG A 263 -5.95 -27.79 7.12
N LYS A 264 -5.48 -28.46 6.06
CA LYS A 264 -4.55 -27.89 5.07
C LYS A 264 -5.19 -26.78 4.22
N GLU A 265 -6.40 -27.01 3.73
CA GLU A 265 -7.11 -26.06 2.85
C GLU A 265 -7.53 -24.77 3.57
N ARG A 266 -7.72 -24.82 4.89
CA ARG A 266 -8.20 -23.68 5.68
C ARG A 266 -7.11 -22.89 6.39
N ILE A 267 -5.96 -23.50 6.65
CA ILE A 267 -4.72 -22.77 6.95
C ILE A 267 -4.41 -21.78 5.81
N ARG A 268 -4.69 -22.20 4.56
CA ARG A 268 -4.57 -21.37 3.36
C ARG A 268 -5.63 -20.25 3.32
N VAL A 269 -6.91 -20.55 3.55
CA VAL A 269 -8.01 -19.54 3.57
C VAL A 269 -7.86 -18.49 4.69
N MET A 270 -7.37 -18.88 5.86
CA MET A 270 -7.21 -17.97 7.01
C MET A 270 -5.83 -17.28 7.05
N GLY A 271 -4.95 -17.55 6.08
CA GLY A 271 -3.59 -17.01 6.02
C GLY A 271 -2.77 -17.28 7.29
N LEU A 272 -2.93 -18.48 7.88
CA LEU A 272 -2.33 -18.87 9.16
C LEU A 272 -1.00 -19.64 9.02
N MET A 273 -0.61 -20.02 7.81
CA MET A 273 0.78 -20.37 7.48
C MET A 273 1.24 -19.46 6.36
N LYS A 274 2.41 -18.83 6.53
CA LYS A 274 3.17 -18.31 5.39
C LYS A 274 3.51 -19.53 4.54
N SER A 275 3.07 -19.52 3.29
CA SER A 275 3.33 -20.60 2.35
C SER A 275 4.78 -20.55 1.88
N ASP A 276 5.70 -21.02 2.72
CA ASP A 276 7.03 -21.43 2.28
C ASP A 276 7.20 -22.88 2.73
N ILE A 277 7.00 -23.79 1.79
CA ILE A 277 7.53 -25.17 1.66
C ILE A 277 6.72 -25.78 0.52
N SER A 278 7.36 -25.87 -0.65
CA SER A 278 6.87 -26.57 -1.82
C SER A 278 6.60 -28.04 -1.47
N GLY A 279 5.31 -28.41 -1.45
CA GLY A 279 4.84 -29.72 -1.05
C GLY A 279 4.95 -30.74 -2.18
N VAL A 280 6.01 -31.54 -2.14
CA VAL A 280 5.97 -32.99 -2.47
C VAL A 280 6.74 -33.77 -1.39
N GLU A 281 7.84 -33.21 -0.85
CA GLU A 281 8.64 -33.86 0.19
C GLU A 281 8.00 -33.87 1.59
N SER A 282 7.12 -32.91 1.91
CA SER A 282 6.61 -32.76 3.28
C SER A 282 5.66 -33.89 3.71
N VAL A 283 4.99 -34.56 2.77
CA VAL A 283 4.02 -35.61 3.08
C VAL A 283 4.72 -36.94 3.39
N GLU A 284 5.81 -37.24 2.67
CA GLU A 284 6.61 -38.43 2.91
C GLU A 284 7.41 -38.31 4.21
N LEU A 285 7.95 -37.11 4.48
CA LEU A 285 8.67 -36.80 5.72
C LEU A 285 7.77 -36.86 6.96
N GLU A 286 6.54 -36.34 6.88
CA GLU A 286 5.54 -36.46 7.96
C GLU A 286 5.20 -37.93 8.24
N ARG A 287 5.08 -38.75 7.19
CA ARG A 287 4.75 -40.18 7.31
C ARG A 287 5.89 -41.01 7.90
N GLN A 288 7.15 -40.66 7.61
CA GLN A 288 8.33 -41.30 8.19
C GLN A 288 8.50 -40.95 9.68
N VAL A 289 8.24 -39.69 10.05
CA VAL A 289 8.29 -39.24 11.46
C VAL A 289 7.19 -39.91 12.31
N GLU A 290 5.96 -40.02 11.79
CA GLU A 290 4.89 -40.75 12.48
C GLU A 290 5.17 -42.25 12.62
N ALA A 291 5.95 -42.84 11.70
CA ALA A 291 6.40 -44.23 11.76
C ALA A 291 7.63 -44.45 12.66
N GLY A 292 8.16 -43.39 13.30
CA GLY A 292 9.37 -43.45 14.13
C GLY A 292 10.66 -43.67 13.33
N VAL A 293 10.62 -43.49 12.02
CA VAL A 293 11.78 -43.58 11.13
C VAL A 293 12.39 -42.19 11.01
N LEU A 294 13.54 -41.98 11.65
CA LEU A 294 14.32 -40.76 11.43
C LEU A 294 14.94 -40.84 10.02
N PRO A 295 14.70 -39.87 9.14
CA PRO A 295 15.33 -39.86 7.83
C PRO A 295 16.85 -39.67 8.00
N GLU A 296 17.64 -40.47 7.30
CA GLU A 296 19.07 -40.22 7.15
C GLU A 296 19.24 -38.94 6.33
N ILE A 297 19.53 -37.83 7.01
CA ILE A 297 19.85 -36.57 6.37
C ILE A 297 21.29 -36.69 5.86
N ASP A 298 21.46 -36.66 4.55
CA ASP A 298 22.79 -36.63 3.96
C ASP A 298 23.55 -35.35 4.37
N SER A 299 24.88 -35.42 4.36
CA SER A 299 25.74 -34.34 4.83
C SER A 299 25.57 -33.03 4.05
N GLU A 300 25.13 -33.10 2.79
CA GLU A 300 24.93 -31.94 1.93
C GLU A 300 23.64 -31.18 2.31
N SER A 301 22.56 -31.93 2.54
CA SER A 301 21.28 -31.41 3.05
C SER A 301 21.43 -30.77 4.44
N LEU A 302 22.18 -31.40 5.34
CA LEU A 302 22.48 -30.84 6.67
C LEU A 302 23.27 -29.52 6.55
N GLN A 303 24.26 -29.48 5.67
CA GLN A 303 25.09 -28.29 5.47
C GLN A 303 24.28 -27.13 4.88
N ARG A 304 23.34 -27.42 4.01
CA ARG A 304 22.42 -26.43 3.42
C ARG A 304 21.51 -25.80 4.47
N ILE A 305 20.92 -26.62 5.35
CA ILE A 305 20.11 -26.14 6.49
C ILE A 305 20.94 -25.26 7.44
N LEU A 306 22.18 -25.66 7.73
CA LEU A 306 23.09 -24.87 8.58
C LEU A 306 23.46 -23.52 7.95
N ASN A 307 23.64 -23.47 6.63
CA ASN A 307 23.91 -22.21 5.92
C ASN A 307 22.71 -21.28 5.91
N ASP A 308 21.50 -21.82 5.71
CA ASP A 308 20.25 -21.04 5.78
C ASP A 308 20.04 -20.47 7.20
N LEU A 309 20.28 -21.27 8.25
CA LEU A 309 20.19 -20.80 9.64
C LEU A 309 21.24 -19.73 9.99
N ARG A 310 22.43 -19.79 9.37
CA ARG A 310 23.45 -18.73 9.51
C ARG A 310 23.02 -17.45 8.80
N SER A 311 22.39 -17.54 7.63
CA SER A 311 21.88 -16.38 6.89
C SER A 311 20.75 -15.64 7.64
N LEU A 312 20.00 -16.37 8.48
CA LEU A 312 18.90 -15.82 9.28
C LEU A 312 19.36 -15.15 10.58
N LYS A 313 20.63 -15.29 11.00
CA LYS A 313 21.20 -14.55 12.14
C LYS A 313 21.76 -13.20 11.69
N PHE A 314 20.88 -12.30 11.25
CA PHE A 314 21.19 -10.88 11.06
C PHE A 314 20.77 -10.04 12.28
N ILE A 315 21.14 -10.47 13.50
CA ILE A 315 21.24 -9.61 14.69
C ILE A 315 22.41 -10.13 15.56
N GLU A 316 23.64 -9.84 15.13
CA GLU A 316 24.80 -9.79 16.02
C GLU A 316 25.48 -8.42 15.86
N LYS A 317 24.83 -7.40 16.42
CA LYS A 317 25.46 -6.10 16.70
C LYS A 317 24.87 -5.49 17.96
N ALA A 318 25.07 -6.18 19.08
CA ALA A 318 24.86 -5.63 20.42
C ALA A 318 25.64 -6.46 21.46
N TRP A 319 26.97 -6.51 21.34
CA TRP A 319 27.83 -6.74 22.50
C TRP A 319 29.22 -6.15 22.25
N PRO A 320 29.74 -5.26 23.12
CA PRO A 320 31.11 -4.77 22.99
C PRO A 320 32.10 -5.89 23.39
N PRO A 321 33.28 -6.00 22.74
CA PRO A 321 34.26 -7.01 23.14
C PRO A 321 34.76 -6.75 24.56
N ALA A 322 34.87 -7.83 25.32
CA ALA A 322 35.47 -7.83 26.66
C ALA A 322 36.89 -7.25 26.61
N SER A 323 37.15 -6.28 27.49
CA SER A 323 38.45 -5.65 27.68
C SER A 323 39.51 -6.68 28.06
N THR A 324 40.56 -6.79 27.25
CA THR A 324 41.80 -7.48 27.60
C THR A 324 42.53 -6.76 28.75
N PRO A 325 43.11 -7.48 29.73
CA PRO A 325 43.87 -6.87 30.81
C PRO A 325 45.22 -6.34 30.29
N ARG A 326 45.54 -5.08 30.61
CA ARG A 326 46.87 -4.50 30.37
C ARG A 326 47.87 -5.09 31.36
N HIS A 327 48.83 -5.87 30.86
CA HIS A 327 50.07 -6.15 31.57
C HIS A 327 50.85 -4.84 31.78
N ARG A 328 51.13 -4.51 33.05
CA ARG A 328 52.17 -3.52 33.41
C ARG A 328 53.53 -4.20 33.27
N GLY A 329 54.33 -3.74 32.30
CA GLY A 329 55.77 -4.01 32.27
C GLY A 329 56.53 -3.07 33.24
N PRO A 330 57.74 -3.44 33.67
CA PRO A 330 58.47 -2.73 34.71
C PRO A 330 59.11 -1.44 34.18
N VAL A 331 59.12 -0.42 35.02
CA VAL A 331 59.89 0.82 34.84
C VAL A 331 61.33 0.52 35.27
N ALA A 332 62.29 0.76 34.37
CA ALA A 332 63.71 0.81 34.69
C ALA A 332 64.26 2.18 34.23
N ASN A 333 65.18 2.67 35.07
CA ASN A 333 65.75 4.03 35.15
C ASN A 333 66.31 4.63 33.87
#